data_AF-A0A6C0EHR5-F1
#
_entry.id   AF-A0A6C0EHR5-F1
#
_cell.length_a   1.000
_cell.length_b   1.000
_cell.length_c   1.000
_cell.angle_alpha   90.00
_cell.angle_beta   90.00
_cell.angle_gamma   90.00
#
_symmetry.space_group_name_H-M   'P 1'
#
loop_
_entity.id
_entity.type
_entity.pdbx_description
1 polymer ?
#
loop_
_entity_poly.entity_id
_entity_poly.type
_entity_poly.pdbx_seq_one_letter_code
_entity_poly.pdbx_strand_id
1 'polypeptide(L)'
;MSTDENYMNDAIKGIFLLVLAVAGNFVAETLGCKTQKLLSENMYAKHLVILLILYFAIGFTGSDEPQHPSVVLKMAMGIYVLFLLFTKMDLRFTLVVFGLLAFTYINSTYISYYKQVTPEEEETIALLQKIQKTMYVSMTGLILIGFSLYFRKQYNEYYKTWSTSAFLFGVNKCKSMQ
;
A
#
# COMPACT_ATOMS: atom_id res chain seq x y z
N MET A 1 6.36 25.72 22.80
CA MET A 1 5.46 25.56 21.64
C MET A 1 4.15 24.99 22.19
N SER A 2 3.02 25.67 22.01
CA SER A 2 1.77 25.29 22.69
C SER A 2 1.11 24.08 22.02
N THR A 3 0.33 23.30 22.78
CA THR A 3 -0.36 22.10 22.28
C THR A 3 -1.27 22.40 21.08
N ASP A 4 -1.93 23.56 21.06
CA ASP A 4 -2.78 24.01 19.95
C ASP A 4 -1.98 24.26 18.66
N GLU A 5 -0.75 24.74 18.78
CA GLU A 5 0.16 24.98 17.64
C GLU A 5 0.57 23.65 16.99
N ASN A 6 0.78 22.59 17.77
CA ASN A 6 1.07 21.25 17.27
C ASN A 6 -0.12 20.64 16.50
N TYR A 7 -1.35 20.77 17.03
CA TYR A 7 -2.55 20.29 16.34
C TYR A 7 -2.78 20.97 14.99
N MET A 8 -2.62 22.30 14.95
CA MET A 8 -2.74 23.05 13.71
C MET A 8 -1.66 22.64 12.69
N ASN A 9 -0.42 22.43 13.14
CA ASN A 9 0.66 21.97 12.27
C ASN A 9 0.41 20.56 11.70
N ASP A 10 -0.11 19.62 12.49
CA ASP A 10 -0.40 18.27 12.02
C ASP A 10 -1.61 18.24 11.08
N ALA A 11 -2.64 19.07 11.32
CA ALA A 11 -3.75 19.26 10.40
C ALA A 11 -3.28 19.80 9.03
N ILE A 12 -2.39 20.80 9.04
CA ILE A 12 -1.79 21.36 7.81
C ILE A 12 -1.01 20.29 7.05
N LYS A 13 -0.18 19.47 7.73
CA LYS A 13 0.52 18.34 7.10
C LYS A 13 -0.45 17.36 6.46
N GLY A 14 -1.54 17.01 7.13
CA GLY A 14 -2.58 16.13 6.61
C GLY A 14 -3.24 16.67 5.34
N ILE A 15 -3.65 17.94 5.36
CA ILE A 15 -4.23 18.62 4.18
C ILE A 15 -3.21 18.66 3.03
N PHE A 16 -1.95 18.97 3.33
CA PHE A 16 -0.89 19.01 2.32
C PHE A 16 -0.66 17.65 1.68
N LEU A 17 -0.62 16.56 2.46
CA LEU A 17 -0.52 15.19 1.95
C LEU A 17 -1.70 14.84 1.03
N LEU A 18 -2.92 15.26 1.38
CA LEU A 18 -4.10 15.06 0.53
C LEU A 18 -3.95 15.81 -0.82
N VAL A 19 -3.53 17.08 -0.78
CA VAL A 19 -3.31 17.88 -1.99
C VAL A 19 -2.23 17.25 -2.87
N LEU A 20 -1.11 16.81 -2.30
CA LEU A 20 -0.05 16.12 -3.04
C LEU A 20 -0.53 14.83 -3.69
N ALA A 21 -1.32 14.02 -2.98
CA ALA A 21 -1.87 12.77 -3.51
C ALA A 21 -2.76 13.01 -4.73
N VAL A 22 -3.63 14.02 -4.69
CA VAL A 22 -4.51 14.39 -5.82
C VAL A 22 -3.69 15.02 -6.96
N ALA A 23 -2.73 15.88 -6.64
CA ALA A 23 -1.87 16.56 -7.62
C ALA A 23 -0.98 15.59 -8.40
N GLY A 24 -0.61 14.44 -7.81
CA GLY A 24 0.22 13.42 -8.46
C GLY A 24 -0.31 12.96 -9.83
N ASN A 25 -1.64 12.94 -10.01
CA ASN A 25 -2.26 12.59 -11.30
C ASN A 25 -1.96 13.59 -12.42
N PHE A 26 -1.78 14.87 -12.08
CA PHE A 26 -1.51 15.95 -13.04
C PHE A 26 0.00 16.13 -13.30
N VAL A 27 0.82 15.89 -12.27
CA VAL A 27 2.29 16.01 -12.37
C VAL A 27 2.87 15.03 -13.39
N ALA A 28 2.20 13.91 -13.68
CA ALA A 28 2.62 12.96 -14.71
C ALA A 28 2.84 13.63 -16.09
N GLU A 29 2.09 14.69 -16.41
CA GLU A 29 2.18 15.44 -17.67
C GLU A 29 3.40 16.38 -17.75
N THR A 30 4.09 16.61 -16.63
CA THR A 30 5.32 17.43 -16.61
C THR A 30 6.56 16.68 -17.10
N LEU A 31 6.48 15.34 -17.19
CA LEU A 31 7.57 14.51 -17.71
C LEU A 31 7.75 14.72 -19.21
N GLY A 32 8.98 14.58 -19.72
CA GLY A 32 9.23 14.68 -21.17
C GLY A 32 8.48 13.61 -21.98
N CYS A 33 8.13 13.90 -23.24
CA CYS A 33 7.28 13.04 -24.08
C CYS A 33 7.75 11.59 -24.19
N LYS A 34 9.07 11.34 -24.26
CA LYS A 34 9.62 9.97 -24.29
C LYS A 34 9.39 9.22 -22.99
N THR A 35 9.52 9.89 -21.85
CA THR A 35 9.27 9.32 -20.52
C THR A 35 7.79 9.07 -20.32
N GLN A 36 6.92 10.01 -20.72
CA GLN A 36 5.47 9.80 -20.71
C GLN A 36 5.08 8.58 -21.54
N LYS A 37 5.62 8.44 -22.76
CA LYS A 37 5.38 7.27 -23.62
C LYS A 37 5.82 5.97 -22.95
N LEU A 38 7.04 5.94 -22.40
CA LEU A 38 7.57 4.78 -21.68
C LEU A 38 6.66 4.40 -20.50
N LEU A 39 6.29 5.35 -19.65
CA LEU A 39 5.44 5.11 -18.49
C LEU A 39 3.98 4.85 -18.86
N SER A 40 3.52 5.20 -20.05
CA SER A 40 2.15 4.90 -20.51
C SER A 40 2.06 3.49 -21.11
N GLU A 41 3.05 3.11 -21.90
CA GLU A 41 3.03 1.90 -22.73
C GLU A 41 3.78 0.71 -22.12
N ASN A 42 4.76 0.94 -21.23
CA ASN A 42 5.57 -0.12 -20.64
C ASN A 42 5.14 -0.42 -19.20
N MET A 43 4.43 -1.53 -19.02
CA MET A 43 3.94 -1.97 -17.73
C MET A 43 5.08 -2.32 -16.74
N TYR A 44 6.20 -2.86 -17.23
CA TYR A 44 7.36 -3.15 -16.38
C TYR A 44 8.00 -1.87 -15.84
N ALA A 45 8.02 -0.80 -16.64
CA ALA A 45 8.49 0.50 -16.18
C ALA A 45 7.61 1.06 -15.05
N LYS A 46 6.27 0.91 -15.16
CA LYS A 46 5.35 1.30 -14.07
C LYS A 46 5.64 0.54 -12.78
N HIS A 47 5.83 -0.79 -12.87
CA HIS A 47 6.16 -1.64 -11.72
C HIS A 47 7.50 -1.28 -11.08
N LEU A 48 8.52 -0.97 -11.90
CA LEU A 48 9.80 -0.48 -11.40
C LEU A 48 9.64 0.83 -10.63
N VAL A 49 8.87 1.77 -11.15
CA VAL A 49 8.59 3.05 -10.46
C VAL A 49 7.86 2.82 -9.13
N ILE A 50 6.86 1.93 -9.09
CA ILE A 50 6.16 1.58 -7.85
C ILE A 50 7.13 1.01 -6.81
N LEU A 51 8.02 0.09 -7.22
CA LEU A 51 9.02 -0.48 -6.32
C LEU A 51 9.99 0.57 -5.79
N LEU A 52 10.45 1.50 -6.64
CA LEU A 52 11.32 2.62 -6.23
C LEU A 52 10.60 3.56 -5.25
N ILE A 53 9.34 3.89 -5.51
CA ILE A 53 8.52 4.71 -4.59
C ILE A 53 8.40 4.00 -3.24
N LEU A 54 8.11 2.71 -3.21
CA LEU A 54 8.04 1.94 -1.95
C LEU A 54 9.37 1.92 -1.20
N TYR A 55 10.48 1.67 -1.91
CA TYR A 55 11.82 1.66 -1.31
C TYR A 55 12.17 3.02 -0.68
N PHE A 56 11.92 4.12 -1.40
CA PHE A 56 12.17 5.47 -0.88
C PHE A 56 11.21 5.84 0.25
N ALA A 57 9.93 5.48 0.14
CA ALA A 57 8.95 5.76 1.17
C ALA A 57 9.33 5.10 2.51
N ILE A 58 9.70 3.82 2.50
CA ILE A 58 10.13 3.11 3.71
C ILE A 58 11.42 3.72 4.28
N GLY A 59 12.38 4.06 3.41
CA GLY A 59 13.62 4.71 3.84
C GLY A 59 13.39 6.10 4.43
N PHE A 60 12.38 6.83 3.95
CA PHE A 60 12.02 8.17 4.42
C PHE A 60 11.15 8.18 5.68
N THR A 61 10.26 7.18 5.83
CA THR A 61 9.34 7.08 6.99
C THR A 61 9.88 6.19 8.12
N GLY A 62 11.04 5.56 7.92
CA GLY A 62 11.70 4.74 8.93
C GLY A 62 12.15 5.54 10.16
N SER A 63 12.42 4.83 11.25
CA SER A 63 12.99 5.38 12.49
C SER A 63 14.31 6.11 12.24
N ASP A 64 14.66 7.05 13.12
CA ASP A 64 15.93 7.81 13.07
C ASP A 64 17.19 6.93 13.10
N GLU A 65 17.05 5.66 13.46
CA GLU A 65 18.12 4.67 13.37
C GLU A 65 18.32 4.16 11.93
N PRO A 66 19.54 4.27 11.38
CA PRO A 66 19.82 3.85 10.01
C PRO A 66 19.68 2.32 9.87
N GLN A 67 18.68 1.90 9.08
CA GLN A 67 18.50 0.50 8.70
C GLN A 67 19.43 0.12 7.55
N HIS A 68 19.98 -1.10 7.58
CA HIS A 68 20.82 -1.59 6.48
C HIS A 68 20.02 -1.61 5.16
N PRO A 69 20.55 -1.10 4.03
CA PRO A 69 19.79 -0.96 2.77
C PRO A 69 19.15 -2.27 2.26
N SER A 70 19.80 -3.41 2.50
CA SER A 70 19.24 -4.71 2.12
C SER A 70 17.97 -5.09 2.90
N VAL A 71 17.81 -4.60 4.13
CA VAL A 71 16.62 -4.84 4.96
C VAL A 71 15.45 -4.03 4.40
N VAL A 72 15.69 -2.75 4.11
CA VAL A 72 14.71 -1.86 3.47
C VAL A 72 14.28 -2.44 2.12
N LEU A 73 15.23 -2.91 1.31
CA LEU A 73 14.93 -3.53 0.02
C LEU A 73 14.09 -4.81 0.16
N LYS A 74 14.41 -5.69 1.12
CA LYS A 74 13.61 -6.90 1.39
C LYS A 74 12.18 -6.55 1.83
N MET A 75 12.03 -5.54 2.68
CA MET A 75 10.72 -5.07 3.13
C MET A 75 9.92 -4.46 1.96
N ALA A 76 10.55 -3.62 1.14
CA ALA A 76 9.95 -3.03 -0.06
C ALA A 76 9.48 -4.12 -1.04
N MET A 77 10.31 -5.14 -1.29
CA MET A 77 9.96 -6.28 -2.13
C MET A 77 8.78 -7.07 -1.56
N GLY A 78 8.75 -7.32 -0.25
CA GLY A 78 7.63 -8.01 0.41
C GLY A 78 6.32 -7.25 0.28
N ILE A 79 6.34 -5.94 0.53
CA ILE A 79 5.17 -5.06 0.39
C ILE A 79 4.74 -4.97 -1.08
N TYR A 80 5.69 -4.86 -2.02
CA TYR A 80 5.41 -4.83 -3.45
C TYR A 80 4.70 -6.10 -3.93
N VAL A 81 5.16 -7.29 -3.50
CA VAL A 81 4.48 -8.55 -3.84
C VAL A 81 3.06 -8.57 -3.28
N LEU A 82 2.87 -8.18 -2.02
CA LEU A 82 1.52 -8.11 -1.45
C LEU A 82 0.62 -7.10 -2.19
N PHE A 83 1.18 -5.95 -2.58
CA PHE A 83 0.49 -4.95 -3.40
C PHE A 83 0.08 -5.51 -4.77
N LEU A 84 0.96 -6.26 -5.45
CA LEU A 84 0.61 -6.92 -6.71
C LEU A 84 -0.59 -7.87 -6.54
N LEU A 85 -0.58 -8.70 -5.50
CA LEU A 85 -1.69 -9.61 -5.23
C LEU A 85 -2.98 -8.84 -4.89
N PHE A 86 -2.86 -7.79 -4.07
CA PHE A 86 -3.96 -6.93 -3.66
C PHE A 86 -4.66 -6.24 -4.84
N THR A 87 -3.89 -5.73 -5.81
CA THR A 87 -4.46 -5.09 -7.01
C THR A 87 -5.15 -6.07 -7.97
N LYS A 88 -4.97 -7.38 -7.76
CA LYS A 88 -5.50 -8.47 -8.59
C LYS A 88 -6.54 -9.31 -7.84
N MET A 89 -7.37 -8.64 -7.04
CA MET A 89 -8.52 -9.25 -6.35
C MET A 89 -9.85 -8.73 -6.90
N ASP A 90 -10.93 -9.47 -6.62
CA ASP A 90 -12.28 -8.97 -6.85
C ASP A 90 -12.58 -7.76 -5.96
N LEU A 91 -13.37 -6.81 -6.47
CA LEU A 91 -13.69 -5.55 -5.78
C LEU A 91 -14.21 -5.77 -4.35
N ARG A 92 -14.99 -6.83 -4.11
CA ARG A 92 -15.50 -7.16 -2.77
C ARG A 92 -14.38 -7.42 -1.77
N PHE A 93 -13.37 -8.21 -2.15
CA PHE A 93 -12.21 -8.48 -1.29
C PHE A 93 -11.36 -7.22 -1.10
N THR A 94 -11.18 -6.43 -2.16
CA THR A 94 -10.44 -5.16 -2.12
C THR A 94 -11.07 -4.20 -1.10
N LEU A 95 -12.39 -4.04 -1.10
CA LEU A 95 -13.10 -3.17 -0.14
C LEU A 95 -12.94 -3.66 1.31
N VAL A 96 -13.03 -4.98 1.55
CA VAL A 96 -12.84 -5.55 2.90
C VAL A 96 -11.41 -5.32 3.40
N VAL A 97 -10.40 -5.54 2.54
CA VAL A 97 -8.98 -5.33 2.90
C VAL A 97 -8.68 -3.85 3.12
N PHE A 98 -9.25 -2.94 2.33
CA PHE A 98 -9.14 -1.49 2.57
C PHE A 98 -9.73 -1.09 3.93
N GLY A 99 -10.91 -1.60 4.27
CA GLY A 99 -11.53 -1.36 5.59
C GLY A 99 -10.65 -1.86 6.75
N LEU A 100 -10.08 -3.07 6.61
CA LEU A 100 -9.13 -3.61 7.58
C LEU A 100 -7.86 -2.77 7.72
N LEU A 101 -7.32 -2.25 6.62
CA LEU A 101 -6.15 -1.39 6.63
C LEU A 101 -6.43 -0.08 7.39
N ALA A 102 -7.58 0.55 7.15
CA ALA A 102 -8.01 1.74 7.89
C ALA A 102 -8.15 1.47 9.39
N PHE A 103 -8.80 0.36 9.77
CA PHE A 103 -8.92 0.00 11.18
C PHE A 103 -7.56 -0.31 11.81
N THR A 104 -6.66 -0.97 11.08
CA THR A 104 -5.30 -1.28 11.54
C THR A 104 -4.50 -0.02 11.83
N TYR A 105 -4.66 1.02 11.01
CA TYR A 105 -4.05 2.33 11.25
C TYR A 105 -4.59 2.98 12.54
N ILE A 106 -5.91 3.01 12.72
CA ILE A 106 -6.54 3.53 13.95
C ILE A 106 -6.05 2.76 15.19
N ASN A 107 -5.96 1.42 15.10
CA ASN A 107 -5.42 0.62 16.20
C ASN A 107 -3.95 0.97 16.48
N SER A 108 -3.15 1.24 15.44
CA SER A 108 -1.77 1.69 15.59
C SER A 108 -1.66 3.04 16.31
N THR A 109 -2.58 3.97 16.07
CA THR A 109 -2.59 5.27 16.77
C THR A 109 -2.93 5.09 18.25
N TYR A 110 -3.88 4.20 18.60
CA TYR A 110 -4.15 3.85 20.00
C TYR A 110 -2.93 3.22 20.68
N ILE A 111 -2.28 2.23 20.05
CA ILE A 111 -1.05 1.64 20.59
C ILE A 111 0.01 2.71 20.87
N SER A 112 0.20 3.64 19.93
CA SER A 112 1.16 4.73 20.09
C SER A 112 0.79 5.66 21.24
N TYR A 113 -0.50 5.99 21.41
CA TYR A 113 -0.98 6.82 22.51
C TYR A 113 -0.72 6.17 23.88
N TYR A 114 -1.19 4.94 24.08
CA TYR A 114 -1.01 4.23 25.36
C TYR A 114 0.47 4.03 25.70
N LYS A 115 1.32 3.72 24.72
CA LYS A 115 2.78 3.60 24.94
C LYS A 115 3.46 4.89 25.41
N GLN A 116 2.94 6.05 25.00
CA GLN A 116 3.57 7.35 25.28
C GLN A 116 2.98 8.05 26.50
N VAL A 117 1.67 7.90 26.72
CA VAL A 117 0.93 8.68 27.73
C VAL A 117 0.65 7.86 29.00
N THR A 118 0.29 6.59 28.87
CA THR A 118 -0.04 5.69 30.00
C THR A 118 0.69 4.35 29.86
N PRO A 119 2.03 4.34 29.88
CA PRO A 119 2.83 3.14 29.66
C PRO A 119 2.59 2.04 30.70
N GLU A 120 2.07 2.38 31.88
CA GLU A 120 1.67 1.44 32.94
C GLU A 120 0.46 0.56 32.58
N GLU A 121 -0.33 0.93 31.56
CA GLU A 121 -1.43 0.09 31.05
C GLU A 121 -0.93 -1.05 30.14
N GLU A 122 -0.01 -1.86 30.64
CA GLU A 122 0.66 -2.93 29.88
C GLU A 122 -0.34 -3.94 29.30
N GLU A 123 -1.40 -4.29 30.05
CA GLU A 123 -2.43 -5.24 29.58
C GLU A 123 -3.21 -4.69 28.38
N THR A 124 -3.60 -3.41 28.41
CA THR A 124 -4.29 -2.72 27.31
C THR A 124 -3.38 -2.69 26.07
N ILE A 125 -2.10 -2.32 26.26
CA ILE A 125 -1.11 -2.27 25.17
C ILE A 125 -0.91 -3.66 24.55
N ALA A 126 -0.77 -4.70 25.37
CA ALA A 126 -0.59 -6.07 24.91
C ALA A 126 -1.81 -6.59 24.14
N LEU A 127 -3.03 -6.28 24.62
CA LEU A 127 -4.27 -6.62 23.93
C LEU A 127 -4.35 -5.93 22.56
N LEU A 128 -4.09 -4.63 22.49
CA LEU A 128 -4.11 -3.86 21.23
C LEU A 128 -3.07 -4.38 20.24
N GLN A 129 -1.87 -4.76 20.69
CA GLN A 129 -0.84 -5.38 19.85
C GLN A 129 -1.26 -6.77 19.33
N LYS A 130 -1.91 -7.58 20.18
CA LYS A 130 -2.45 -8.89 19.78
C LYS A 130 -3.54 -8.73 18.72
N ILE A 131 -4.43 -7.74 18.88
CA ILE A 131 -5.44 -7.37 17.90
C ILE A 131 -4.77 -6.94 16.59
N GLN A 132 -3.75 -6.07 16.66
CA GLN A 132 -3.00 -5.60 15.48
C GLN A 132 -2.37 -6.75 14.71
N LYS A 133 -1.69 -7.66 15.41
CA LYS A 133 -1.09 -8.87 14.81
C LYS A 133 -2.13 -9.74 14.14
N THR A 134 -3.30 -9.92 14.78
CA THR A 134 -4.42 -10.68 14.22
C THR A 134 -4.95 -10.02 12.94
N MET A 135 -5.03 -8.69 12.90
CA MET A 135 -5.43 -7.93 11.70
C MET A 135 -4.43 -8.08 10.55
N TYR A 136 -3.13 -8.00 10.81
CA TYR A 136 -2.13 -8.22 9.76
C TYR A 136 -2.18 -9.63 9.18
N VAL A 137 -2.35 -10.65 10.03
CA VAL A 137 -2.48 -12.05 9.59
C VAL A 137 -3.76 -12.25 8.78
N SER A 138 -4.90 -11.74 9.25
CA SER A 138 -6.18 -11.88 8.54
C SER A 138 -6.18 -11.12 7.21
N MET A 139 -5.60 -9.92 7.18
CA MET A 139 -5.43 -9.11 5.97
C MET A 139 -4.59 -9.84 4.93
N THR A 140 -3.46 -10.41 5.34
CA THR A 140 -2.60 -11.21 4.46
C THR A 140 -3.34 -12.43 3.92
N GLY A 141 -4.08 -13.14 4.78
CA GLY A 141 -4.90 -14.28 4.38
C GLY A 141 -6.00 -13.91 3.37
N LEU A 142 -6.71 -12.80 3.59
CA LEU A 142 -7.73 -12.30 2.67
C LEU A 142 -7.13 -11.89 1.32
N ILE A 143 -5.94 -11.30 1.31
CA ILE A 143 -5.24 -10.97 0.06
C ILE A 143 -4.94 -12.24 -0.73
N LEU A 144 -4.39 -13.28 -0.08
CA LEU A 144 -4.06 -14.54 -0.73
C LEU A 144 -5.31 -15.27 -1.24
N ILE A 145 -6.37 -15.33 -0.44
CA ILE A 145 -7.64 -15.97 -0.82
C ILE A 145 -8.32 -15.19 -1.95
N GLY A 146 -8.44 -13.87 -1.81
CA GLY A 146 -9.07 -12.99 -2.79
C GLY A 146 -8.36 -13.04 -4.13
N PHE A 147 -7.03 -13.02 -4.12
CA PHE A 147 -6.20 -13.21 -5.30
C PHE A 147 -6.42 -14.59 -5.92
N SER A 148 -6.34 -15.66 -5.14
CA SER A 148 -6.45 -17.04 -5.66
C SER A 148 -7.80 -17.32 -6.31
N LEU A 149 -8.89 -16.85 -5.68
CA LEU A 149 -10.24 -16.97 -6.24
C LEU A 149 -10.39 -16.17 -7.54
N TYR A 150 -9.88 -14.94 -7.57
CA TYR A 150 -9.94 -14.09 -8.75
C TYR A 150 -9.06 -14.64 -9.89
N PHE A 151 -7.86 -15.12 -9.57
CA PHE A 151 -6.97 -15.81 -10.50
C PHE A 151 -7.66 -17.01 -11.15
N ARG A 152 -8.27 -17.90 -10.35
CA ARG A 152 -8.99 -19.07 -10.88
C ARG A 152 -10.15 -18.66 -11.80
N LYS A 153 -10.91 -17.63 -11.41
CA LYS A 153 -12.01 -17.10 -12.21
C LYS A 153 -11.50 -16.60 -13.58
N GLN A 154 -10.48 -15.76 -13.58
CA GLN A 154 -9.90 -15.19 -14.81
C GLN A 154 -9.22 -16.26 -15.67
N TYR A 155 -8.52 -17.21 -15.07
CA TYR A 155 -7.90 -18.34 -15.79
C TYR A 155 -8.95 -19.16 -16.53
N ASN A 156 -10.07 -19.50 -15.88
CA ASN A 156 -11.13 -20.29 -16.51
C ASN A 156 -11.80 -19.53 -17.66
N GLU A 157 -11.97 -18.22 -17.55
CA GLU A 157 -12.59 -17.38 -18.59
C GLU A 157 -11.68 -17.22 -19.82
N TYR A 158 -10.37 -17.06 -19.61
CA TYR A 158 -9.39 -16.76 -20.67
C TYR A 158 -8.46 -17.93 -20.99
N TYR A 159 -8.80 -19.16 -20.62
CA TYR A 159 -7.86 -20.30 -20.61
C TYR A 159 -7.10 -20.50 -21.94
N LYS A 160 -7.76 -20.28 -23.09
CA LYS A 160 -7.18 -20.45 -24.43
C LYS A 160 -6.11 -19.41 -24.78
N THR A 161 -6.24 -18.21 -24.23
CA THR A 161 -5.37 -17.06 -24.52
C THR A 161 -4.68 -16.58 -23.25
N TRP A 162 -4.55 -17.46 -22.25
CA TRP A 162 -4.09 -17.11 -20.93
C TRP A 162 -2.61 -16.73 -20.96
N SER A 163 -2.28 -15.64 -20.27
CA SER A 163 -0.91 -15.24 -19.99
C SER A 163 -0.80 -14.79 -18.53
N THR A 164 -0.04 -15.55 -17.73
CA THR A 164 0.18 -15.24 -16.31
C THR A 164 0.89 -13.91 -16.12
N SER A 165 1.83 -13.56 -17.00
CA SER A 165 2.53 -12.27 -16.95
C SER A 165 1.59 -11.11 -17.28
N ALA A 166 0.72 -11.27 -18.28
CA ALA A 166 -0.29 -10.26 -18.62
C ALA A 166 -1.32 -10.10 -17.49
N PHE A 167 -1.68 -11.18 -16.81
CA PHE A 167 -2.55 -11.12 -15.64
C PHE A 167 -1.88 -10.40 -14.46
N LEU A 168 -0.69 -10.85 -14.04
CA LEU A 168 0.02 -10.33 -12.88
C LEU A 168 0.49 -8.89 -13.07
N PHE A 169 1.20 -8.62 -14.16
CA PHE A 169 1.75 -7.28 -14.40
C PHE A 169 0.72 -6.35 -15.03
N GLY A 170 -0.31 -6.88 -15.69
CA GLY A 170 -1.37 -6.10 -16.32
C GLY A 170 -1.12 -5.83 -17.80
N VAL A 171 -2.15 -5.27 -18.43
CA VAL A 171 -2.16 -4.85 -19.84
C VAL A 171 -2.48 -3.35 -19.91
N ASN A 172 -2.11 -2.68 -21.00
CA ASN A 172 -2.26 -1.23 -21.12
C ASN A 172 -3.72 -0.75 -21.24
N LYS A 173 -4.64 -1.62 -21.68
CA LYS A 173 -6.07 -1.29 -21.81
C LYS A 173 -6.92 -2.42 -21.23
N CYS A 174 -7.85 -2.07 -20.34
CA CYS A 174 -8.84 -3.01 -19.82
C CYS A 174 -9.91 -3.26 -20.88
N LYS A 175 -10.30 -4.53 -21.07
CA LYS A 175 -11.34 -4.93 -22.04
C LYS A 175 -12.71 -4.30 -21.76
N SER A 176 -13.02 -4.01 -20.49
CA SER A 176 -14.28 -3.35 -20.09
C SER A 176 -14.30 -1.84 -20.30
N MET A 177 -13.17 -1.24 -20.70
CA MET A 177 -13.01 0.21 -20.93
C MET A 177 -12.59 0.51 -22.39
N GLN A 178 -12.83 -0.45 -23.29
CA GLN A 178 -12.76 -0.26 -24.75
C GLN A 178 -14.17 -0.06 -25.28
#